data_AF-A0A1I7YFQ0-F1
#
_entry.id   AF-A0A1I7YFQ0-F1
#
_cell.length_a   1.000
_cell.length_b   1.000
_cell.length_c   1.000
_cell.angle_alpha   90.00
_cell.angle_beta   90.00
_cell.angle_gamma   90.00
#
_symmetry.space_group_name_H-M   'P 1'
#
loop_
_entity.id
_entity.type
_entity.pdbx_description
1 polymer ?
#
loop_
_entity_poly.entity_id
_entity_poly.type
_entity_poly.pdbx_seq_one_letter_code
_entity_poly.pdbx_strand_id
1 'polypeptide(L)'
;MSRFLVRQAGRFQSALVSHNIPGLQWLLEGFNYYDQERIKEVGPDRTAAEWIVRCEGKVRFDKIDEVFDDYNALIRTTAELDPRKAEDQVKLVSIDATGSSITAYGCRHFSKFLPFQFYGC
;
A
#
# COMPACT_ATOMS: atom_id res chain seq x y z
N MET A 1 1.35 37.00 -16.37
CA MET A 1 2.43 36.07 -15.98
C MET A 1 3.42 35.90 -17.12
N SER A 2 4.73 35.85 -16.85
CA SER A 2 5.78 35.68 -17.87
C SER A 2 5.66 34.32 -18.59
N ARG A 3 5.81 34.28 -19.92
CA ARG A 3 5.79 33.03 -20.73
C ARG A 3 6.82 32.00 -20.24
N PHE A 4 7.92 32.46 -19.66
CA PHE A 4 8.94 31.62 -19.05
C PHE A 4 8.40 30.85 -17.82
N LEU A 5 7.66 31.54 -16.95
CA LEU A 5 7.08 30.94 -15.74
C LEU A 5 6.00 29.90 -16.10
N VAL A 6 5.18 30.18 -17.10
CA VAL A 6 4.17 29.22 -17.60
C VAL A 6 4.84 27.95 -18.14
N ARG A 7 5.95 28.09 -18.88
CA ARG A 7 6.71 26.94 -19.41
C ARG A 7 7.39 26.13 -18.29
N GLN A 8 7.93 26.80 -17.27
CA GLN A 8 8.52 26.11 -16.12
C GLN A 8 7.46 25.35 -15.30
N ALA A 9 6.30 25.98 -15.05
CA ALA A 9 5.18 25.33 -14.35
C ALA A 9 4.70 24.08 -15.09
N GLY A 10 4.56 24.16 -16.42
CA GLY A 10 4.17 23.00 -17.24
C GLY A 10 5.18 21.85 -17.16
N ARG A 11 6.49 22.13 -17.22
CA ARG A 11 7.54 21.11 -17.08
C ARG A 11 7.51 20.44 -15.70
N PHE A 12 7.27 21.23 -14.65
CA PHE A 12 7.17 20.71 -13.28
C PHE A 12 5.92 19.84 -13.10
N GLN A 13 4.77 20.27 -13.62
CA GLN A 13 3.55 19.46 -13.60
C GLN A 13 3.74 18.13 -14.37
N SER A 14 4.37 18.15 -15.53
CA SER A 14 4.70 16.91 -16.26
C SER A 14 5.65 16.01 -15.48
N ALA A 15 6.65 16.57 -14.80
CA ALA A 15 7.56 15.82 -13.92
C ALA A 15 6.83 15.20 -12.72
N LEU A 16 5.88 15.92 -12.11
CA LEU A 16 5.02 15.40 -11.05
C LEU A 16 4.17 14.20 -11.53
N VAL A 17 3.47 14.38 -12.65
CA VAL A 17 2.57 13.35 -13.21
C VAL A 17 3.33 12.09 -13.65
N SER A 18 4.55 12.26 -14.16
CA SER A 18 5.42 11.12 -14.53
C SER A 18 6.25 10.58 -13.37
N HIS A 19 6.06 11.10 -12.15
CA HIS A 19 6.89 10.83 -10.98
C HIS A 19 8.41 11.00 -11.23
N ASN A 20 8.78 11.77 -12.26
CA ASN A 20 10.14 12.02 -12.70
C ASN A 20 10.72 13.27 -12.04
N ILE A 21 10.58 13.33 -10.71
CA ILE A 21 11.26 14.30 -9.85
C ILE A 21 12.43 13.58 -9.21
N PRO A 22 13.64 14.17 -9.18
CA PRO A 22 14.80 13.55 -8.55
C PRO A 22 14.46 13.06 -7.13
N GLY A 23 14.67 11.76 -6.87
CA GLY A 23 14.40 11.12 -5.59
C GLY A 23 12.95 10.67 -5.35
N LEU A 24 11.96 11.23 -6.05
CA LEU A 24 10.55 10.85 -5.86
C LEU A 24 10.27 9.41 -6.28
N GLN A 25 10.85 8.98 -7.42
CA GLN A 25 10.70 7.61 -7.88
C GLN A 25 11.24 6.60 -6.85
N TRP A 26 12.46 6.83 -6.34
CA TRP A 26 13.06 5.97 -5.31
C TRP A 26 12.21 5.91 -4.03
N LEU A 27 11.63 7.04 -3.62
CA LEU A 27 10.73 7.10 -2.46
C LEU A 27 9.48 6.25 -2.70
N LEU A 28 8.81 6.44 -3.84
CA LEU A 28 7.61 5.68 -4.19
C LEU A 28 7.89 4.18 -4.32
N GLU A 29 9.03 3.81 -4.89
CA GLU A 29 9.49 2.41 -4.98
C GLU A 29 9.73 1.83 -3.60
N GLY A 30 10.34 2.57 -2.66
CA GLY A 30 10.54 2.14 -1.28
C GLY A 30 9.22 1.86 -0.55
N PHE A 31 8.25 2.78 -0.64
CA PHE A 31 6.92 2.60 -0.05
C PHE A 31 6.12 1.45 -0.68
N ASN A 32 6.36 1.14 -1.96
CA ASN A 32 5.68 0.06 -2.67
C ASN A 32 6.49 -1.24 -2.74
N TYR A 33 7.62 -1.31 -2.04
CA TYR A 33 8.50 -2.46 -2.08
C TYR A 33 7.79 -3.73 -1.58
N TYR A 34 7.94 -4.82 -2.34
CA TYR A 34 7.34 -6.12 -2.05
C TYR A 34 8.31 -6.97 -1.22
N ASP A 35 8.11 -6.95 0.09
CA ASP A 35 8.95 -7.66 1.05
C ASP A 35 8.54 -9.13 1.20
N GLN A 36 9.32 -10.01 0.59
CA GLN A 36 9.08 -11.46 0.63
C GLN A 36 9.37 -12.09 1.99
N GLU A 37 10.27 -11.50 2.78
CA GLU A 37 10.58 -12.01 4.12
C GLU A 37 9.41 -11.72 5.05
N ARG A 38 8.88 -10.49 4.99
CA ARG A 38 7.70 -10.10 5.76
C ARG A 38 6.49 -10.99 5.48
N ILE A 39 6.27 -11.39 4.23
CA ILE A 39 5.18 -12.30 3.86
C ILE A 39 5.34 -13.67 4.52
N LYS A 40 6.57 -14.17 4.66
CA LYS A 40 6.83 -15.45 5.35
C LYS A 40 6.59 -15.34 6.85
N GLU A 41 6.85 -14.17 7.43
CA GLU A 41 6.66 -13.92 8.86
C GLU A 41 5.19 -13.79 9.23
N VAL A 42 4.44 -12.91 8.55
CA VAL A 42 3.09 -12.52 8.97
C VAL A 42 1.98 -12.97 8.01
N GLY A 43 2.34 -13.49 6.84
CA GLY A 43 1.39 -13.91 5.80
C GLY A 43 0.99 -12.77 4.85
N PRO A 44 0.41 -13.14 3.68
CA PRO A 44 0.13 -12.20 2.59
C PRO A 44 -0.92 -11.13 2.94
N ASP A 45 -1.97 -11.51 3.66
CA ASP A 45 -3.05 -10.59 4.08
C ASP A 45 -2.52 -9.45 4.97
N ARG A 46 -1.71 -9.78 5.97
CA ARG A 46 -1.11 -8.80 6.88
C ARG A 46 -0.09 -7.92 6.18
N THR A 47 0.79 -8.49 5.35
CA THR A 47 1.77 -7.68 4.60
C THR A 47 1.09 -6.74 3.61
N ALA A 48 0.01 -7.20 2.94
CA ALA A 48 -0.76 -6.33 2.07
C ALA A 48 -1.43 -5.18 2.85
N ALA A 49 -1.97 -5.47 4.04
CA ALA A 49 -2.52 -4.44 4.93
C ALA A 49 -1.48 -3.39 5.33
N GLU A 50 -0.29 -3.84 5.77
CA GLU A 50 0.84 -2.97 6.11
C GLU A 50 1.23 -2.07 4.92
N TRP A 51 1.30 -2.63 3.71
CA TRP A 51 1.60 -1.88 2.49
C TRP A 51 0.52 -0.84 2.14
N ILE A 52 -0.75 -1.20 2.22
CA ILE A 52 -1.85 -0.28 1.89
C ILE A 52 -1.85 0.89 2.88
N VAL A 53 -1.78 0.62 4.19
CA VAL A 53 -1.88 1.67 5.21
C VAL A 53 -0.65 2.59 5.19
N ARG A 54 0.57 2.06 4.99
CA ARG A 54 1.76 2.94 4.84
C ARG A 54 1.72 3.80 3.58
N CYS A 55 0.89 3.46 2.59
CA CYS A 55 0.64 4.26 1.40
C CYS A 55 -0.61 5.15 1.54
N GLU A 56 -1.06 5.43 2.77
CA GLU A 56 -2.25 6.27 3.08
C GLU A 56 -3.59 5.66 2.63
N GLY A 57 -3.66 4.33 2.47
CA GLY A 57 -4.91 3.61 2.25
C GLY A 57 -5.55 3.13 3.56
N LYS A 58 -6.74 2.54 3.45
CA LYS A 58 -7.49 1.98 4.58
C LYS A 58 -7.84 0.52 4.33
N VAL A 59 -7.83 -0.28 5.38
CA VAL A 59 -8.13 -1.72 5.30
C VAL A 59 -9.02 -2.21 6.43
N ARG A 60 -9.64 -3.37 6.23
CA ARG A 60 -10.39 -4.09 7.25
C ARG A 60 -10.18 -5.59 7.10
N PHE A 61 -10.16 -6.29 8.23
CA PHE A 61 -10.06 -7.74 8.29
C PHE A 61 -11.41 -8.40 8.57
N ASP A 62 -11.50 -9.70 8.34
CA ASP A 62 -12.68 -10.54 8.60
C ASP A 62 -13.00 -10.72 10.10
N LYS A 63 -11.96 -10.88 10.93
CA LYS A 63 -12.09 -11.19 12.37
C LYS A 63 -11.82 -10.00 13.29
N ILE A 64 -11.47 -8.84 12.73
CA ILE A 64 -11.19 -7.61 13.49
C ILE A 64 -12.18 -6.55 13.04
N ASP A 65 -13.05 -6.13 13.96
CA ASP A 65 -14.07 -5.10 13.71
C ASP A 65 -13.48 -3.69 13.89
N GLU A 66 -12.39 -3.42 13.16
CA GLU A 66 -11.71 -2.13 13.13
C GLU A 66 -11.32 -1.81 11.68
N VAL A 67 -11.42 -0.54 11.31
CA VAL A 67 -10.87 -0.02 10.05
C VAL A 67 -9.52 0.59 10.38
N PHE A 68 -8.48 0.09 9.73
CA PHE A 68 -7.11 0.58 9.92
C PHE A 68 -6.76 1.60 8.85
N ASP A 69 -6.50 2.83 9.29
CA ASP A 69 -5.88 3.91 8.52
C ASP A 69 -4.64 4.52 9.21
N ASP A 70 -4.36 4.10 10.45
CA ASP A 70 -3.09 4.38 11.14
C ASP A 70 -2.21 3.11 11.16
N TYR A 71 -1.03 3.22 10.56
CA TYR A 71 -0.05 2.13 10.48
C TYR A 71 0.36 1.63 11.87
N ASN A 72 0.55 2.52 12.85
CA ASN A 72 0.98 2.12 14.19
C ASN A 72 -0.13 1.39 14.94
N ALA A 73 -1.40 1.79 14.72
CA ALA A 73 -2.54 1.07 15.26
C ALA A 73 -2.64 -0.35 14.66
N LEU A 74 -2.49 -0.46 13.33
CA LEU A 74 -2.47 -1.74 12.62
C LEU A 74 -1.38 -2.68 13.16
N ILE A 75 -0.15 -2.19 13.31
CA ILE A 75 0.97 -3.01 13.81
C ILE A 75 0.72 -3.44 15.25
N ARG A 76 0.26 -2.54 16.12
CA ARG A 76 -0.03 -2.86 17.52
C ARG A 76 -1.07 -3.97 17.64
N THR A 77 -2.19 -3.85 16.92
CA THR A 77 -3.26 -4.85 16.98
C THR A 77 -2.83 -6.18 16.36
N THR A 78 -2.14 -6.15 15.21
CA THR A 78 -1.75 -7.39 14.54
C THR A 78 -0.53 -8.08 15.16
N ALA A 79 0.28 -7.39 15.96
CA ALA A 79 1.41 -7.98 16.68
C ALA A 79 0.97 -9.01 17.73
N GLU A 80 -0.27 -8.93 18.21
CA GLU A 80 -0.84 -9.88 19.17
C GLU A 80 -1.25 -11.22 18.51
N LEU A 81 -1.33 -11.26 17.18
CA LEU A 81 -1.75 -12.43 16.40
C LEU A 81 -0.57 -13.36 16.07
N ASP A 82 -0.68 -14.64 16.43
CA ASP A 82 0.31 -15.65 16.06
C ASP A 82 0.01 -16.22 14.66
N PRO A 83 0.86 -15.97 13.64
CA PRO A 83 0.64 -16.45 12.27
C PRO A 83 0.61 -17.99 12.15
N ARG A 84 1.08 -18.72 13.16
CA ARG A 84 1.07 -20.19 13.19
C ARG A 84 -0.26 -20.78 13.64
N LYS A 85 -1.10 -19.99 14.31
CA LYS A 85 -2.41 -20.41 14.81
C LYS A 85 -3.50 -20.10 13.79
N ALA A 86 -4.39 -21.05 13.54
CA ALA A 86 -5.45 -20.88 12.54
C ALA A 86 -6.50 -19.86 13.00
N GLU A 87 -6.74 -19.77 14.32
CA GLU A 87 -7.63 -18.79 14.94
C GLU A 87 -7.16 -17.34 14.69
N ASP A 88 -5.86 -17.10 14.75
CA ASP A 88 -5.23 -15.78 14.62
C ASP A 88 -4.98 -15.35 13.15
N GLN A 89 -5.21 -16.26 12.19
CA GLN A 89 -5.13 -15.92 10.77
C GLN A 89 -6.32 -15.04 10.35
N VAL A 90 -6.00 -13.81 9.94
CA VAL A 90 -6.97 -12.82 9.46
C VAL A 90 -6.91 -12.68 7.95
N LYS A 91 -8.05 -12.32 7.34
CA LYS A 91 -8.20 -12.09 5.90
C LYS A 91 -8.60 -10.67 5.60
N LEU A 92 -7.97 -10.06 4.60
CA LEU A 92 -8.39 -8.76 4.10
C LEU A 92 -9.75 -8.88 3.41
N VAL A 93 -10.73 -8.11 3.88
CA VAL A 93 -12.10 -8.09 3.32
C VAL A 93 -12.45 -6.78 2.63
N SER A 94 -11.72 -5.72 2.92
CA SER A 94 -11.98 -4.38 2.38
C SER A 94 -10.68 -3.62 2.25
N ILE A 95 -10.54 -2.91 1.12
CA ILE A 95 -9.43 -2.01 0.83
C ILE A 95 -10.04 -0.73 0.26
N ASP A 96 -9.70 0.41 0.84
CA ASP A 96 -9.96 1.74 0.28
C ASP A 96 -8.61 2.41 0.00
N ALA A 97 -8.28 2.54 -1.27
CA ALA A 97 -7.02 3.13 -1.74
C ALA A 97 -7.20 4.57 -2.27
N THR A 98 -8.30 5.24 -1.91
CA THR A 98 -8.58 6.60 -2.36
C THR A 98 -7.53 7.58 -1.85
N GLY A 99 -6.85 8.27 -2.76
CA GLY A 99 -5.80 9.24 -2.41
C GLY A 99 -4.47 8.61 -1.95
N SER A 100 -4.34 7.28 -2.08
CA SER A 100 -3.13 6.56 -1.70
C SER A 100 -2.00 6.70 -2.73
N SER A 101 -0.77 6.42 -2.29
CA SER A 101 0.42 6.40 -3.14
C SER A 101 0.79 5.00 -3.67
N ILE A 102 -0.21 4.13 -3.84
CA ILE A 102 0.01 2.78 -4.37
C ILE A 102 0.46 2.84 -5.84
N THR A 103 1.34 1.94 -6.23
CA THR A 103 1.85 1.83 -7.61
C THR A 103 1.57 0.46 -8.21
N ALA A 104 1.62 0.36 -9.54
CA ALA A 104 1.48 -0.90 -10.26
C ALA A 104 2.49 -1.98 -9.79
N TYR A 105 3.69 -1.59 -9.36
CA TYR A 105 4.65 -2.53 -8.78
C TYR A 105 4.15 -3.09 -7.44
N GLY A 106 3.59 -2.23 -6.58
CA GLY A 106 3.06 -2.59 -5.27
C GLY A 106 1.92 -3.62 -5.35
N CYS A 107 1.16 -3.66 -6.45
CA CYS A 107 0.11 -4.64 -6.72
C CYS A 107 0.57 -6.11 -6.61
N ARG A 108 1.87 -6.39 -6.64
CA ARG A 108 2.44 -7.72 -6.37
C ARG A 108 2.05 -8.28 -4.99
N HIS A 109 1.75 -7.43 -4.01
CA HIS A 109 1.18 -7.87 -2.73
C HIS A 109 -0.10 -8.67 -2.94
N PHE A 110 -0.87 -8.38 -4.00
CA PHE A 110 -2.10 -9.10 -4.33
C PHE A 110 -1.88 -10.41 -5.11
N SER A 111 -0.67 -10.72 -5.58
CA SER A 111 -0.41 -11.92 -6.41
C SER A 111 -0.70 -13.25 -5.73
N LYS A 112 -0.84 -13.28 -4.40
CA LYS A 112 -1.17 -14.49 -3.62
C LYS A 112 -2.66 -14.58 -3.26
N PHE A 113 -3.47 -13.61 -3.68
CA PHE A 113 -4.92 -13.62 -3.54
C PHE A 113 -5.52 -14.17 -4.84
N LEU A 114 -6.22 -15.31 -4.78
CA LEU A 114 -7.06 -15.82 -5.88
C LEU A 114 -8.44 -16.14 -5.27
N PRO A 115 -9.60 -15.79 -5.90
CA PRO A 115 -9.83 -15.31 -7.26
C PRO A 115 -10.49 -13.91 -7.33
N PHE A 116 -10.29 -13.01 -6.34
CA PHE A 116 -10.67 -11.61 -6.53
C PHE A 116 -9.59 -10.92 -7.36
N GLN A 117 -9.74 -11.05 -8.67
CA GLN A 117 -9.03 -10.26 -9.66
C GLN A 117 -9.41 -8.79 -9.39
N PHE A 118 -8.58 -8.09 -8.62
CA PHE A 118 -8.66 -6.64 -8.47
C PHE A 118 -8.38 -6.05 -9.86
N TYR A 119 -9.42 -5.94 -10.69
CA TYR A 119 -9.33 -5.24 -11.97
C TYR A 119 -8.97 -3.78 -11.69
N GLY A 120 -7.71 -3.41 -11.92
CA GLY A 120 -7.22 -2.05 -11.67
C GLY A 120 -5.96 -1.97 -10.80
N CYS A 121 -5.48 -3.11 -10.30
CA CYS A 121 -4.07 -3.35 -9.98
C CYS A 121 -3.52 -4.37 -11.00
#